data_AF-A0A1T3MWN7-F1
#
_entry.id   AF-A0A1T3MWN7-F1
#
_cell.length_a   1.000
_cell.length_b   1.000
_cell.length_c   1.000
_cell.angle_alpha   90.00
_cell.angle_beta   90.00
_cell.angle_gamma   90.00
#
_symmetry.space_group_name_H-M   'P 1'
#
loop_
_entity.id
_entity.type
_entity.pdbx_description
1 polymer ?
#
loop_
_entity_poly.entity_id
_entity_poly.type
_entity_poly.pdbx_seq_one_letter_code
_entity_poly.pdbx_strand_id
1 'polypeptide(L)'
;MAQQISFVKQKASDIYGLEFEDLSIEVRTTKISVQNSDISISGKWIKRKKKIIFVPDYPFEERVWYCVKTGGRDTLMRLPEKKNKTSFVTRIYPLTDSIPENLLRFYVYFNAPMQQGNFPRHIHLYNEANDDLRHAFFDDQRELWNKDFTRLTILLDPGRIKSGLEVNRIMGRVFKPKQVYRLVIDKGWKDIEGFELQSSYIKTFSVVQEDIVHPDINSWNIKFPKDRKDFLQILFNDKMDHTGIEQYIAITDAAQTRIKGKMYLQRGETSVVFVPTKKWKKGEYILYINARIEDIAGNNINGLLDHNVGALKSQMEGNIETIRFFIR
;
A
#
# COMPACT_ATOMS: atom_id res chain seq x y z
N MET A 1 -15.13 32.43 -34.90
CA MET A 1 -14.40 31.98 -33.70
C MET A 1 -14.36 30.45 -33.70
N ALA A 2 -13.23 29.83 -33.38
CA ALA A 2 -13.15 28.38 -33.27
C ALA A 2 -13.92 27.94 -32.01
N GLN A 3 -14.80 26.96 -32.16
CA GLN A 3 -15.59 26.43 -31.06
C GLN A 3 -14.67 25.54 -30.23
N GLN A 4 -14.29 25.98 -29.04
CA GLN A 4 -13.38 25.23 -28.18
C GLN A 4 -14.20 24.14 -27.45
N ILE A 5 -13.97 22.88 -27.84
CA ILE A 5 -14.60 21.68 -27.30
C ILE A 5 -13.52 20.84 -26.61
N SER A 6 -13.75 20.38 -25.39
CA SER A 6 -12.78 19.56 -24.67
C SER A 6 -13.42 18.55 -23.72
N PHE A 7 -12.73 17.44 -23.45
CA PHE A 7 -13.13 16.51 -22.40
C PHE A 7 -12.76 17.07 -21.03
N VAL A 8 -13.73 17.10 -20.11
CA VAL A 8 -13.53 17.57 -18.73
C VAL A 8 -14.00 16.51 -17.72
N LYS A 9 -13.15 16.21 -16.74
CA LYS A 9 -13.49 15.32 -15.63
C LYS A 9 -14.52 15.98 -14.70
N GLN A 10 -15.62 15.31 -14.42
CA GLN A 10 -16.65 15.87 -13.53
C GLN A 10 -16.17 15.84 -12.07
N LYS A 11 -16.27 16.95 -11.33
CA LYS A 11 -15.73 17.03 -9.96
C LYS A 11 -16.32 16.03 -8.95
N ALA A 12 -17.45 15.41 -9.27
CA ALA A 12 -18.17 14.48 -8.40
C ALA A 12 -18.15 13.02 -8.91
N SER A 13 -17.49 12.73 -10.03
CA SER A 13 -17.39 11.38 -10.59
C SER A 13 -16.14 11.21 -11.45
N ASP A 14 -15.68 9.97 -11.63
CA ASP A 14 -14.58 9.69 -12.58
C ASP A 14 -15.02 9.74 -14.06
N ILE A 15 -16.23 10.22 -14.33
CA ILE A 15 -16.81 10.31 -15.66
C ILE A 15 -16.36 11.61 -16.33
N TYR A 16 -15.98 11.50 -17.61
CA TYR A 16 -15.71 12.64 -18.46
C TYR A 16 -17.01 13.16 -19.09
N GLY A 17 -17.15 14.49 -19.15
CA GLY A 17 -18.13 15.18 -19.98
C GLY A 17 -17.44 15.91 -21.13
N LEU A 18 -18.22 16.30 -22.14
CA LEU A 18 -17.79 17.20 -23.21
C LEU A 18 -18.16 18.63 -22.85
N GLU A 19 -17.15 19.46 -22.62
CA GLU A 19 -17.30 20.88 -22.31
C GLU A 19 -17.21 21.70 -23.58
N PHE A 20 -18.14 22.64 -23.68
CA PHE A 20 -18.24 23.60 -24.75
C PHE A 20 -18.16 25.02 -24.17
N GLU A 21 -17.22 25.81 -24.66
CA GLU A 21 -17.00 27.19 -24.19
C GLU A 21 -17.94 28.22 -24.83
N ASP A 22 -18.59 27.86 -25.93
CA ASP A 22 -19.56 28.70 -26.62
C ASP A 22 -20.99 28.44 -26.10
N LEU A 23 -21.62 29.46 -25.51
CA LEU A 23 -23.01 29.37 -25.02
C LEU A 23 -24.07 29.49 -26.14
N SER A 24 -23.67 29.85 -27.36
CA SER A 24 -24.56 29.94 -28.52
C SER A 24 -24.87 28.57 -29.14
N ILE A 25 -24.35 27.49 -28.55
CA ILE A 25 -24.58 26.14 -29.02
C ILE A 25 -26.05 25.79 -28.96
N GLU A 26 -26.57 25.44 -30.11
CA GLU A 26 -27.88 24.90 -30.26
C GLU A 26 -27.84 23.41 -29.86
N VAL A 27 -28.11 23.15 -28.58
CA VAL A 27 -28.14 21.80 -27.98
C VAL A 27 -29.04 20.85 -28.77
N ARG A 28 -30.13 21.37 -29.36
CA ARG A 28 -31.08 20.56 -30.15
C ARG A 28 -30.50 20.02 -31.46
N THR A 29 -29.51 20.70 -32.03
CA THR A 29 -28.90 20.32 -33.33
C THR A 29 -27.51 19.72 -33.15
N THR A 30 -27.00 19.64 -31.91
CA THR A 30 -25.70 19.05 -31.61
C THR A 30 -25.82 17.54 -31.43
N LYS A 31 -25.07 16.77 -32.23
CA LYS A 31 -25.00 15.30 -32.18
C LYS A 31 -23.62 14.85 -31.75
N ILE A 32 -23.57 13.93 -30.80
CA ILE A 32 -22.33 13.31 -30.31
C ILE A 32 -22.46 11.82 -30.60
N SER A 33 -21.56 11.23 -31.38
CA SER A 33 -21.58 9.80 -31.72
C SER A 33 -20.18 9.20 -31.68
N VAL A 34 -20.08 7.87 -31.67
CA VAL A 34 -18.82 7.19 -32.01
C VAL A 34 -18.50 7.49 -33.47
N GLN A 35 -17.22 7.63 -33.81
CA GLN A 35 -16.78 7.86 -35.18
C GLN A 35 -17.39 6.79 -36.12
N ASN A 36 -17.92 7.25 -37.26
CA ASN A 36 -18.63 6.42 -38.25
C ASN A 36 -19.93 5.77 -37.76
N SER A 37 -20.44 6.14 -36.58
CA SER A 37 -21.77 5.75 -36.11
C SER A 37 -22.78 6.86 -36.33
N ASP A 38 -23.96 6.47 -36.81
CA ASP A 38 -25.14 7.32 -36.90
C ASP A 38 -25.97 7.34 -35.61
N ILE A 39 -25.56 6.59 -34.58
CA ILE A 39 -26.25 6.56 -33.28
C ILE A 39 -25.70 7.67 -32.38
N SER A 40 -26.58 8.58 -31.96
CA SER A 40 -26.23 9.59 -30.97
C SER A 40 -26.06 8.97 -29.59
N ILE A 41 -24.99 9.34 -28.88
CA ILE A 41 -24.78 9.01 -27.48
C ILE A 41 -25.82 9.75 -26.65
N SER A 42 -26.51 9.01 -25.78
CA SER A 42 -27.48 9.57 -24.85
C SER A 42 -26.77 10.22 -23.66
N GLY A 43 -27.36 11.28 -23.11
CA GLY A 43 -26.78 12.01 -21.99
C GLY A 43 -27.55 13.27 -21.64
N LYS A 44 -27.03 13.99 -20.66
CA LYS A 44 -27.62 15.20 -20.10
C LYS A 44 -26.76 16.41 -20.38
N TRP A 45 -27.43 17.52 -20.69
CA TRP A 45 -26.79 18.82 -20.88
C TRP A 45 -26.87 19.65 -19.61
N ILE A 46 -25.73 20.15 -19.13
CA ILE A 46 -25.60 20.93 -17.90
C ILE A 46 -25.04 22.31 -18.27
N LYS A 47 -25.80 23.37 -17.98
CA LYS A 47 -25.34 24.74 -18.14
C LYS A 47 -24.60 25.21 -16.89
N ARG A 48 -23.37 25.72 -17.05
CA ARG A 48 -22.55 26.28 -15.96
C ARG A 48 -22.00 27.65 -16.32
N LYS A 49 -22.59 28.74 -15.80
CA LYS A 49 -22.19 30.16 -15.98
C LYS A 49 -21.78 30.56 -17.42
N LYS A 50 -20.57 30.21 -17.86
CA LYS A 50 -20.00 30.52 -19.19
C LYS A 50 -19.80 29.29 -20.11
N LYS A 51 -20.24 28.10 -19.70
CA LYS A 51 -20.00 26.85 -20.42
C LYS A 51 -21.24 25.95 -20.45
N ILE A 52 -21.32 25.09 -21.45
CA ILE A 52 -22.30 24.01 -21.54
C ILE A 52 -21.53 22.68 -21.50
N ILE A 53 -22.01 21.70 -20.76
CA ILE A 53 -21.36 20.40 -20.61
C ILE A 53 -22.36 19.30 -20.99
N PHE A 54 -21.99 18.42 -21.91
CA PHE A 54 -22.68 17.16 -22.12
C PHE A 54 -22.08 16.08 -21.23
N VAL A 55 -22.92 15.40 -20.45
CA VAL A 55 -22.54 14.26 -19.61
C VAL A 55 -23.26 13.03 -20.16
N PRO A 56 -22.55 12.03 -20.70
CA PRO A 56 -23.19 10.86 -21.28
C PRO A 56 -23.82 9.98 -20.19
N ASP A 57 -24.88 9.25 -20.53
CA ASP A 57 -25.50 8.29 -19.60
C ASP A 57 -24.57 7.10 -19.31
N TYR A 58 -23.71 6.75 -20.27
CA TYR A 58 -22.64 5.78 -20.13
C TYR A 58 -21.28 6.46 -20.35
N PRO A 59 -20.24 6.16 -19.54
CA PRO A 59 -18.94 6.79 -19.69
C PRO A 59 -18.37 6.67 -21.10
N PHE A 60 -17.71 7.73 -21.57
CA PHE A 60 -16.85 7.63 -22.75
C PHE A 60 -15.76 6.57 -22.51
N GLU A 61 -15.46 5.81 -23.56
CA GLU A 61 -14.45 4.76 -23.58
C GLU A 61 -13.10 5.31 -24.04
N GLU A 62 -12.03 4.79 -23.44
CA GLU A 62 -10.67 5.10 -23.87
C GLU A 62 -10.41 4.54 -25.28
N ARG A 63 -9.54 5.21 -26.04
CA ARG A 63 -9.13 4.82 -27.41
C ARG A 63 -10.26 4.81 -28.45
N VAL A 64 -11.47 5.22 -28.09
CA VAL A 64 -12.58 5.44 -29.01
C VAL A 64 -12.55 6.88 -29.54
N TRP A 65 -12.71 7.02 -30.85
CA TRP A 65 -12.94 8.32 -31.49
C TRP A 65 -14.42 8.67 -31.47
N TYR A 66 -14.72 9.89 -31.06
CA TYR A 66 -16.05 10.48 -31.02
C TYR A 66 -16.15 11.60 -32.05
N CYS A 67 -17.30 11.69 -32.70
CA CYS A 67 -17.66 12.77 -33.60
C CYS A 67 -18.66 13.69 -32.91
N VAL A 68 -18.33 14.97 -32.79
CA VAL A 68 -19.21 16.03 -32.30
C VAL A 68 -19.62 16.89 -33.48
N LYS A 69 -20.87 16.76 -33.91
CA LYS A 69 -21.47 17.54 -35.00
C LYS A 69 -22.25 18.71 -34.41
N THR A 70 -21.81 19.94 -34.66
CA THR A 70 -22.44 21.16 -34.12
C THR A 70 -22.20 22.35 -35.06
N GLY A 71 -23.22 23.18 -35.30
CA GLY A 71 -23.09 24.38 -36.15
C GLY A 71 -22.55 24.11 -37.57
N GLY A 72 -22.88 22.95 -38.15
CA GLY A 72 -22.40 22.53 -39.47
C GLY A 72 -20.93 22.07 -39.52
N ARG A 73 -20.29 21.84 -38.36
CA ARG A 73 -18.93 21.32 -38.27
C ARG A 73 -18.89 19.98 -37.55
N ASP A 74 -18.03 19.10 -38.05
CA ASP A 74 -17.73 17.82 -37.44
C ASP A 74 -16.36 17.93 -36.76
N THR A 75 -16.32 17.69 -35.44
CA THR A 75 -15.08 17.65 -34.66
C THR A 75 -14.84 16.24 -34.20
N LEU A 76 -13.73 15.64 -34.65
CA LEU A 76 -13.26 14.36 -34.14
C LEU A 76 -12.42 14.56 -32.90
N MET A 77 -12.74 13.82 -31.84
CA MET A 77 -12.02 13.88 -30.59
C MET A 77 -12.03 12.53 -29.90
N ARG A 78 -11.02 12.27 -29.08
CA ARG A 78 -10.99 11.10 -28.19
C ARG A 78 -10.68 11.56 -26.79
N LEU A 79 -10.99 10.74 -25.80
CA LEU A 79 -10.56 11.00 -24.43
C LEU A 79 -9.05 11.29 -24.44
N PRO A 80 -8.59 12.31 -23.69
CA PRO A 80 -7.16 12.53 -23.53
C PRO A 80 -6.55 11.24 -23.00
N GLU A 81 -5.46 10.79 -23.62
CA GLU A 81 -4.72 9.65 -23.10
C GLU A 81 -4.41 9.94 -21.64
N LYS A 82 -4.79 9.01 -20.75
CA LYS A 82 -4.22 9.03 -19.40
C LYS A 82 -2.72 9.07 -19.60
N LYS A 83 -2.05 10.11 -19.10
CA LYS A 83 -0.58 10.10 -19.04
C LYS A 83 -0.20 8.77 -18.41
N ASN A 84 0.49 7.90 -19.15
CA ASN A 84 0.94 6.59 -18.67
C ASN A 84 1.55 6.78 -17.29
N LYS A 85 0.78 6.48 -16.24
CA LYS A 85 1.35 6.30 -14.93
C LYS A 85 1.90 4.90 -14.99
N THR A 86 3.21 4.78 -15.17
CA THR A 86 3.86 3.49 -15.09
C THR A 86 3.64 2.97 -13.68
N SER A 87 3.11 1.75 -13.58
CA SER A 87 3.01 1.05 -12.31
C SER A 87 4.36 0.43 -11.97
N PHE A 88 4.74 0.46 -10.70
CA PHE A 88 6.00 -0.11 -10.22
C PHE A 88 5.90 -0.45 -8.73
N VAL A 89 6.68 -1.44 -8.33
CA VAL A 89 6.91 -1.74 -6.91
C VAL A 89 7.76 -0.61 -6.33
N THR A 90 7.21 0.07 -5.32
CA THR A 90 7.90 1.14 -4.61
C THR A 90 8.88 0.58 -3.59
N ARG A 91 8.46 -0.43 -2.81
CA ARG A 91 9.24 -1.05 -1.72
C ARG A 91 8.71 -2.45 -1.41
N ILE A 92 9.62 -3.29 -0.90
CA ILE A 92 9.28 -4.54 -0.21
C ILE A 92 9.81 -4.47 1.22
N TYR A 93 8.95 -4.78 2.20
CA TYR A 93 9.36 -4.96 3.60
C TYR A 93 9.43 -6.44 3.96
N PRO A 94 10.33 -6.84 4.89
CA PRO A 94 11.31 -5.99 5.59
C PRO A 94 12.35 -5.34 4.66
N LEU A 95 12.86 -4.15 4.99
CA LEU A 95 13.90 -3.46 4.21
C LEU A 95 15.27 -4.12 4.39
N THR A 96 15.55 -4.71 5.56
CA THR A 96 16.77 -5.48 5.82
C THR A 96 16.99 -6.57 4.77
N ASP A 97 18.25 -6.80 4.40
CA ASP A 97 18.66 -7.92 3.55
C ASP A 97 19.19 -9.10 4.37
N SER A 98 18.94 -9.07 5.68
CA SER A 98 19.18 -10.15 6.63
C SER A 98 17.90 -10.42 7.41
N ILE A 99 17.25 -11.55 7.13
CA ILE A 99 15.98 -11.97 7.75
C ILE A 99 16.18 -13.28 8.52
N PRO A 100 15.41 -13.54 9.59
CA PRO A 100 15.48 -14.81 10.29
C PRO A 100 14.77 -15.91 9.50
N GLU A 101 15.13 -17.18 9.74
CA GLU A 101 14.50 -18.31 9.04
C GLU A 101 12.99 -18.46 9.32
N ASN A 102 12.51 -17.89 10.44
CA ASN A 102 11.12 -17.85 10.87
C ASN A 102 10.45 -16.50 10.55
N LEU A 103 10.92 -15.74 9.56
CA LEU A 103 10.24 -14.54 9.06
C LEU A 103 8.75 -14.85 8.81
N LEU A 104 7.85 -13.99 9.26
CA LEU A 104 6.42 -14.26 9.15
C LEU A 104 5.83 -13.81 7.81
N ARG A 105 6.25 -12.65 7.31
CA ARG A 105 5.55 -11.99 6.20
C ARG A 105 6.41 -10.98 5.44
N PHE A 106 5.98 -10.71 4.21
CA PHE A 106 6.44 -9.59 3.40
C PHE A 106 5.31 -8.59 3.14
N TYR A 107 5.68 -7.33 2.89
CA TYR A 107 4.75 -6.33 2.36
C TYR A 107 5.28 -5.80 1.04
N VAL A 108 4.48 -5.88 -0.03
CA VAL A 108 4.83 -5.33 -1.34
C VAL A 108 3.99 -4.08 -1.56
N TYR A 109 4.65 -2.93 -1.71
CA TYR A 109 4.00 -1.66 -1.98
C TYR A 109 4.13 -1.27 -3.44
N PHE A 110 3.04 -0.76 -4.02
CA PHE A 110 2.94 -0.29 -5.39
C PHE A 110 2.62 1.20 -5.42
N ASN A 111 2.99 1.89 -6.50
CA ASN A 111 2.63 3.30 -6.69
C ASN A 111 1.18 3.49 -7.22
N ALA A 112 0.49 2.40 -7.55
CA ALA A 112 -0.87 2.38 -8.08
C ALA A 112 -1.65 1.14 -7.56
N PRO A 113 -2.99 1.16 -7.56
CA PRO A 113 -3.81 0.01 -7.19
C PRO A 113 -3.62 -1.16 -8.16
N MET A 114 -3.34 -2.37 -7.65
CA MET A 114 -3.03 -3.54 -8.48
C MET A 114 -4.25 -4.45 -8.74
N GLN A 115 -4.21 -5.22 -9.83
CA GLN A 115 -5.19 -6.29 -10.07
C GLN A 115 -5.05 -7.39 -9.03
N GLN A 116 -6.20 -7.97 -8.67
CA GLN A 116 -6.34 -8.99 -7.66
C GLN A 116 -6.70 -10.36 -8.27
N GLY A 117 -6.62 -11.40 -7.45
CA GLY A 117 -7.07 -12.76 -7.75
C GLY A 117 -6.05 -13.63 -8.48
N ASN A 118 -4.81 -13.18 -8.59
CA ASN A 118 -3.75 -13.87 -9.33
C ASN A 118 -2.34 -13.64 -8.76
N PHE A 119 -2.20 -13.16 -7.53
CA PHE A 119 -0.88 -12.89 -6.94
C PHE A 119 0.09 -14.08 -7.00
N PRO A 120 -0.31 -15.37 -6.86
CA PRO A 120 0.64 -16.48 -6.89
C PRO A 120 1.28 -16.69 -8.27
N ARG A 121 0.75 -16.05 -9.33
CA ARG A 121 1.34 -16.09 -10.68
C ARG A 121 2.45 -15.07 -10.87
N HIS A 122 2.48 -14.02 -10.05
CA HIS A 122 3.34 -12.86 -10.22
C HIS A 122 4.40 -12.71 -9.12
N ILE A 123 4.36 -13.59 -8.12
CA ILE A 123 5.27 -13.55 -6.98
C ILE A 123 5.96 -14.90 -6.85
N HIS A 124 7.29 -14.86 -6.95
CA HIS A 124 8.12 -16.06 -6.91
C HIS A 124 9.20 -15.91 -5.86
N LEU A 125 9.55 -17.01 -5.21
CA LEU A 125 10.63 -17.07 -4.24
C LEU A 125 11.66 -18.09 -4.72
N TYR A 126 12.87 -17.62 -5.03
CA TYR A 126 13.96 -18.49 -5.49
C TYR A 126 15.03 -18.67 -4.43
N ASN A 127 15.60 -19.87 -4.34
CA ASN A 127 16.83 -20.13 -3.58
C ASN A 127 18.08 -19.87 -4.45
N GLU A 128 19.28 -20.11 -3.90
CA GLU A 128 20.56 -19.96 -4.62
C GLU A 128 20.70 -20.88 -5.85
N ALA A 129 20.05 -22.06 -5.81
CA ALA A 129 20.03 -23.00 -6.93
C ALA A 129 19.02 -22.61 -8.03
N ASN A 130 18.30 -21.49 -7.86
CA ASN A 130 17.19 -21.05 -8.70
C ASN A 130 15.96 -21.97 -8.69
N ASP A 131 15.79 -22.79 -7.65
CA ASP A 131 14.55 -23.52 -7.44
C ASP A 131 13.45 -22.56 -7.00
N ASP A 132 12.27 -22.70 -7.60
CA ASP A 132 11.07 -21.94 -7.26
C ASP A 132 10.35 -22.57 -6.06
N LEU A 133 10.33 -21.86 -4.94
CA LEU A 133 9.74 -22.29 -3.67
C LEU A 133 8.25 -21.94 -3.60
N ARG A 134 7.46 -22.43 -4.56
CA ARG A 134 6.01 -22.12 -4.68
C ARG A 134 5.20 -22.39 -3.42
N HIS A 135 5.61 -23.38 -2.63
CA HIS A 135 4.97 -23.77 -1.36
C HIS A 135 5.55 -23.03 -0.14
N ALA A 136 6.20 -21.88 -0.36
CA ALA A 136 6.68 -21.01 0.72
C ALA A 136 5.58 -20.11 1.28
N PHE A 137 4.65 -19.68 0.42
CA PHE A 137 3.59 -18.75 0.79
C PHE A 137 2.37 -19.50 1.30
N PHE A 138 1.65 -18.86 2.22
CA PHE A 138 0.38 -19.37 2.70
C PHE A 138 -0.67 -19.25 1.59
N ASP A 139 -1.20 -20.41 1.15
CA ASP A 139 -2.24 -20.50 0.13
C ASP A 139 -3.63 -20.27 0.76
N ASP A 140 -3.88 -19.06 1.30
CA ASP A 140 -5.26 -18.61 1.57
C ASP A 140 -5.86 -18.12 0.25
N GLN A 141 -7.10 -18.53 -0.05
CA GLN A 141 -7.83 -18.03 -1.22
C GLN A 141 -8.11 -16.51 -1.15
N ARG A 142 -7.74 -15.84 -0.06
CA ARG A 142 -7.93 -14.40 0.16
C ARG A 142 -6.60 -13.64 0.12
N GLU A 143 -6.48 -12.74 -0.85
CA GLU A 143 -5.36 -11.81 -0.96
C GLU A 143 -5.45 -10.69 0.09
N LEU A 144 -4.39 -10.50 0.88
CA LEU A 144 -4.35 -9.56 2.00
C LEU A 144 -3.95 -8.14 1.58
N TRP A 145 -4.78 -7.51 0.75
CA TRP A 145 -4.60 -6.13 0.29
C TRP A 145 -4.99 -5.10 1.35
N ASN A 146 -4.32 -3.94 1.33
CA ASN A 146 -4.86 -2.73 1.96
C ASN A 146 -6.09 -2.22 1.18
N LYS A 147 -6.85 -1.31 1.79
CA LYS A 147 -8.10 -0.76 1.24
C LYS A 147 -7.95 -0.17 -0.17
N ASP A 148 -6.79 0.40 -0.48
CA ASP A 148 -6.53 1.08 -1.74
C ASP A 148 -5.80 0.18 -2.76
N PHE A 149 -5.62 -1.11 -2.47
CA PHE A 149 -4.94 -2.11 -3.32
C PHE A 149 -3.51 -1.74 -3.74
N THR A 150 -2.84 -0.91 -2.94
CA THR A 150 -1.47 -0.43 -3.15
C THR A 150 -0.45 -1.14 -2.28
N ARG A 151 -0.89 -2.01 -1.36
CA ARG A 151 -0.02 -2.85 -0.53
C ARG A 151 -0.61 -4.24 -0.41
N LEU A 152 0.15 -5.24 -0.84
CA LEU A 152 -0.15 -6.65 -0.58
C LEU A 152 0.65 -7.14 0.63
N THR A 153 0.01 -7.84 1.54
CA THR A 153 0.68 -8.63 2.59
C THR A 153 0.81 -10.06 2.12
N ILE A 154 2.02 -10.60 2.12
CA ILE A 154 2.30 -11.99 1.76
C ILE A 154 2.71 -12.71 3.03
N LEU A 155 1.90 -13.66 3.48
CA LEU A 155 2.27 -14.52 4.60
C LEU A 155 3.10 -15.70 4.07
N LEU A 156 4.18 -16.01 4.76
CA LEU A 156 4.78 -17.34 4.63
C LEU A 156 3.85 -18.37 5.27
N ASP A 157 3.91 -19.62 4.82
CA ASP A 157 3.07 -20.69 5.34
C ASP A 157 3.31 -20.87 6.86
N PRO A 158 2.32 -20.54 7.73
CA PRO A 158 2.45 -20.71 9.17
C PRO A 158 2.73 -22.17 9.56
N GLY A 159 2.25 -23.12 8.74
CA GLY A 159 2.53 -24.55 8.84
C GLY A 159 4.01 -24.88 8.81
N ARG A 160 4.84 -24.01 8.22
CA ARG A 160 6.29 -24.12 8.11
C ARG A 160 7.05 -23.16 9.05
N ILE A 161 6.34 -22.22 9.69
CA ILE A 161 6.89 -21.25 10.66
C ILE A 161 6.67 -21.68 12.12
N LYS A 162 5.64 -22.47 12.44
CA LYS A 162 5.47 -22.97 13.81
C LYS A 162 6.02 -24.37 13.96
N SER A 163 6.92 -24.57 14.90
CA SER A 163 7.51 -25.86 15.22
C SER A 163 6.44 -26.82 15.75
N GLY A 164 6.62 -28.11 15.46
CA GLY A 164 5.69 -29.16 15.94
C GLY A 164 4.40 -29.31 15.13
N LEU A 165 4.17 -28.48 14.11
CA LEU A 165 3.15 -28.73 13.09
C LEU A 165 3.60 -29.84 12.13
N GLU A 166 2.63 -30.62 11.66
CA GLU A 166 2.89 -31.75 10.76
C GLU A 166 3.57 -31.32 9.46
N VAL A 167 3.13 -30.20 8.87
CA VAL A 167 3.73 -29.62 7.67
C VAL A 167 5.20 -29.27 7.90
N ASN A 168 5.55 -28.61 9.01
CA ASN A 168 6.95 -28.32 9.36
C ASN A 168 7.76 -29.60 9.56
N ARG A 169 7.21 -30.66 10.17
CA ARG A 169 7.92 -31.94 10.32
C ARG A 169 8.25 -32.62 8.99
N ILE A 170 7.35 -32.48 7.99
CA ILE A 170 7.50 -33.12 6.68
C ILE A 170 8.38 -32.29 5.74
N MET A 171 8.15 -30.97 5.68
CA MET A 171 8.74 -30.07 4.67
C MET A 171 9.82 -29.14 5.24
N GLY A 172 9.97 -29.06 6.56
CA GLY A 172 10.86 -28.14 7.25
C GLY A 172 10.47 -26.65 7.10
N ARG A 173 11.33 -25.79 7.65
CA ARG A 173 11.29 -24.33 7.48
C ARG A 173 11.34 -23.95 6.00
N VAL A 174 10.73 -22.82 5.65
CA VAL A 174 10.81 -22.21 4.30
C VAL A 174 12.26 -21.86 3.98
N PHE A 175 12.91 -21.20 4.92
CA PHE A 175 14.25 -20.68 4.79
C PHE A 175 15.27 -21.51 5.55
N LYS A 176 16.51 -21.50 5.08
CA LYS A 176 17.65 -22.16 5.71
C LYS A 176 18.72 -21.11 6.05
N PRO A 177 19.27 -21.11 7.28
CA PRO A 177 20.32 -20.17 7.66
C PRO A 177 21.53 -20.26 6.74
N LYS A 178 22.21 -19.11 6.57
CA LYS A 178 23.39 -18.93 5.72
C LYS A 178 23.16 -19.12 4.23
N GLN A 179 21.90 -19.16 3.77
CA GLN A 179 21.54 -19.17 2.36
C GLN A 179 20.98 -17.81 1.92
N VAL A 180 21.08 -17.53 0.63
CA VAL A 180 20.53 -16.36 -0.05
C VAL A 180 19.30 -16.74 -0.86
N TYR A 181 18.29 -15.86 -0.84
CA TYR A 181 17.05 -16.03 -1.59
C TYR A 181 16.70 -14.76 -2.34
N ARG A 182 15.81 -14.89 -3.33
CA ARG A 182 15.28 -13.78 -4.13
C ARG A 182 13.76 -13.84 -4.16
N LEU A 183 13.10 -12.81 -3.62
CA LEU A 183 11.68 -12.56 -3.85
C LEU A 183 11.53 -11.72 -5.12
N VAL A 184 10.80 -12.24 -6.11
CA VAL A 184 10.62 -11.63 -7.42
C VAL A 184 9.15 -11.26 -7.61
N ILE A 185 8.91 -10.01 -8.00
CA ILE A 185 7.61 -9.51 -8.46
C ILE A 185 7.70 -9.32 -9.97
N ASP A 186 6.85 -10.02 -10.72
CA ASP A 186 6.94 -10.06 -12.17
C ASP A 186 6.45 -8.78 -12.82
N LYS A 187 7.18 -8.36 -13.87
CA LYS A 187 6.80 -7.24 -14.74
C LYS A 187 5.34 -7.36 -15.24
N GLY A 188 4.90 -8.57 -15.57
CA GLY A 188 3.60 -8.84 -16.17
C GLY A 188 2.40 -8.59 -15.25
N TRP A 189 2.61 -8.25 -13.98
CA TRP A 189 1.51 -7.90 -13.09
C TRP A 189 0.92 -6.55 -13.47
N LYS A 190 -0.40 -6.51 -13.67
CA LYS A 190 -1.12 -5.32 -14.11
C LYS A 190 -1.79 -4.57 -12.98
N ASP A 191 -1.87 -3.25 -13.12
CA ASP A 191 -2.71 -2.41 -12.29
C ASP A 191 -4.19 -2.47 -12.69
N ILE A 192 -5.07 -1.86 -11.88
CA ILE A 192 -6.52 -1.84 -12.16
C ILE A 192 -6.87 -1.15 -13.48
N GLU A 193 -5.97 -0.35 -14.05
CA GLU A 193 -6.14 0.30 -15.35
C GLU A 193 -5.57 -0.56 -16.50
N GLY A 194 -4.97 -1.71 -16.20
CA GLY A 194 -4.45 -2.69 -17.13
C GLY A 194 -2.98 -2.47 -17.54
N PHE A 195 -2.27 -1.52 -16.93
CA PHE A 195 -0.85 -1.29 -17.21
C PHE A 195 0.02 -2.26 -16.40
N GLU A 196 0.96 -2.91 -17.10
CA GLU A 196 1.98 -3.74 -16.47
C GLU A 196 2.95 -2.92 -15.61
N LEU A 197 3.65 -3.60 -14.70
CA LEU A 197 4.77 -2.98 -14.01
C LEU A 197 5.84 -2.57 -15.03
N GLN A 198 6.53 -1.46 -14.74
CA GLN A 198 7.61 -0.94 -15.57
C GLN A 198 8.75 -1.96 -15.74
N SER A 199 9.04 -2.72 -14.70
CA SER A 199 10.04 -3.79 -14.66
C SER A 199 9.67 -4.81 -13.58
N SER A 200 10.26 -6.02 -13.66
CA SER A 200 10.25 -6.91 -12.50
C SER A 200 11.01 -6.26 -11.34
N TYR A 201 10.60 -6.57 -10.12
CA TYR A 201 11.27 -6.12 -8.91
C TYR A 201 11.87 -7.33 -8.19
N ILE A 202 13.13 -7.23 -7.79
CA ILE A 202 13.84 -8.34 -7.12
C ILE A 202 14.34 -7.84 -5.77
N LYS A 203 13.90 -8.47 -4.69
CA LYS A 203 14.51 -8.32 -3.37
C LYS A 203 15.37 -9.54 -3.09
N THR A 204 16.67 -9.33 -2.92
CA THR A 204 17.63 -10.36 -2.51
C THR A 204 17.91 -10.23 -1.02
N PHE A 205 17.95 -11.34 -0.29
CA PHE A 205 18.24 -11.33 1.14
C PHE A 205 18.96 -12.61 1.57
N SER A 206 19.74 -12.50 2.64
CA SER A 206 20.38 -13.59 3.36
C SER A 206 19.55 -14.01 4.57
N VAL A 207 19.59 -15.30 4.89
CA VAL A 207 18.85 -15.86 6.03
C VAL A 207 19.80 -16.08 7.20
N VAL A 208 19.41 -15.60 8.38
CA VAL A 208 20.09 -15.85 9.66
C VAL A 208 19.31 -16.89 10.47
N GLN A 209 19.82 -17.24 11.65
CA GLN A 209 19.13 -18.15 12.56
C GLN A 209 17.75 -17.60 12.94
N GLU A 210 16.90 -18.50 13.45
CA GLU A 210 15.56 -18.13 13.91
C GLU A 210 15.62 -17.04 14.98
N ASP A 211 14.62 -16.18 14.92
CA ASP A 211 14.43 -15.16 15.94
C ASP A 211 13.63 -15.73 17.11
N ILE A 212 14.33 -15.89 18.23
CA ILE A 212 13.81 -16.42 19.50
C ILE A 212 13.83 -15.34 20.60
N VAL A 213 14.08 -14.09 20.23
CA VAL A 213 13.93 -12.93 21.09
C VAL A 213 12.60 -12.27 20.74
N HIS A 214 11.90 -11.75 21.74
CA HIS A 214 10.68 -10.99 21.49
C HIS A 214 10.92 -9.51 21.80
N PRO A 215 10.12 -8.59 21.24
CA PRO A 215 10.19 -7.19 21.59
C PRO A 215 10.00 -6.95 23.09
N ASP A 216 10.84 -6.12 23.70
CA ASP A 216 10.70 -5.69 25.10
C ASP A 216 10.80 -4.17 25.20
N ILE A 217 9.71 -3.51 25.56
CA ILE A 217 9.63 -2.05 25.67
C ILE A 217 10.68 -1.51 26.65
N ASN A 218 11.01 -2.23 27.72
CA ASN A 218 11.98 -1.77 28.73
C ASN A 218 13.41 -1.70 28.20
N SER A 219 13.70 -2.45 27.14
CA SER A 219 14.99 -2.44 26.45
C SER A 219 15.08 -1.37 25.36
N TRP A 220 13.97 -0.70 25.01
CA TRP A 220 13.95 0.30 23.94
C TRP A 220 14.57 1.62 24.40
N ASN A 221 15.41 2.19 23.54
CA ASN A 221 15.94 3.53 23.77
C ASN A 221 15.10 4.55 22.99
N ILE A 222 14.29 5.30 23.73
CA ILE A 222 13.38 6.30 23.18
C ILE A 222 13.98 7.70 23.37
N LYS A 223 14.23 8.38 22.25
CA LYS A 223 14.67 9.77 22.20
C LYS A 223 13.48 10.67 21.88
N PHE A 224 13.03 11.39 22.90
CA PHE A 224 11.97 12.37 22.75
C PHE A 224 12.48 13.69 22.14
N PRO A 225 11.65 14.38 21.33
CA PRO A 225 11.98 15.68 20.77
C PRO A 225 12.18 16.70 21.90
N LYS A 226 13.22 17.55 21.78
CA LYS A 226 13.50 18.63 22.74
C LYS A 226 13.01 19.98 22.25
N ASP A 227 12.98 20.18 20.93
CA ASP A 227 12.52 21.38 20.26
C ASP A 227 11.42 21.08 19.22
N ARG A 228 10.75 22.13 18.74
CA ARG A 228 9.58 22.12 17.87
C ARG A 228 9.79 21.50 16.49
N LYS A 229 11.05 21.39 16.05
CA LYS A 229 11.45 20.80 14.77
C LYS A 229 12.04 19.39 14.90
N ASP A 230 12.23 18.91 16.12
CA ASP A 230 12.82 17.59 16.35
C ASP A 230 11.83 16.48 15.96
N PHE A 231 12.37 15.28 15.85
CA PHE A 231 11.61 14.04 15.66
C PHE A 231 11.63 13.21 16.94
N LEU A 232 10.66 12.32 17.07
CA LEU A 232 10.73 11.24 18.07
C LEU A 232 11.43 10.05 17.42
N GLN A 233 12.40 9.44 18.11
CA GLN A 233 13.08 8.24 17.65
C GLN A 233 12.96 7.13 18.68
N ILE A 234 12.67 5.92 18.21
CA ILE A 234 12.74 4.71 19.01
C ILE A 234 13.83 3.82 18.40
N LEU A 235 14.76 3.37 19.23
CA LEU A 235 15.70 2.31 18.92
C LEU A 235 15.20 1.05 19.61
N PHE A 236 14.92 0.03 18.81
CA PHE A 236 14.39 -1.25 19.27
C PHE A 236 15.52 -2.21 19.63
N ASN A 237 15.21 -3.21 20.45
CA ASN A 237 16.09 -4.37 20.66
C ASN A 237 16.02 -5.38 19.51
N ASP A 238 15.06 -5.21 18.60
CA ASP A 238 14.82 -6.13 17.48
C ASP A 238 14.39 -5.41 16.19
N LYS A 239 14.24 -6.18 15.10
CA LYS A 239 13.70 -5.74 13.81
C LYS A 239 12.17 -5.76 13.87
N MET A 240 11.56 -4.58 13.95
CA MET A 240 10.12 -4.44 14.15
C MET A 240 9.30 -4.53 12.86
N ASP A 241 8.06 -5.05 12.95
CA ASP A 241 7.12 -5.11 11.82
C ASP A 241 6.72 -3.70 11.34
N HIS A 242 6.86 -3.48 10.03
CA HIS A 242 6.59 -2.18 9.42
C HIS A 242 5.16 -1.69 9.64
N THR A 243 4.16 -2.54 9.44
CA THR A 243 2.75 -2.12 9.56
C THR A 243 2.31 -2.13 11.02
N GLY A 244 2.86 -3.02 11.83
CA GLY A 244 2.66 -3.08 13.27
C GLY A 244 3.07 -1.78 13.95
N ILE A 245 4.21 -1.19 13.58
CA ILE A 245 4.64 0.12 14.10
C ILE A 245 3.58 1.21 13.83
N GLU A 246 3.03 1.29 12.62
CA GLU A 246 2.05 2.31 12.26
C GLU A 246 0.70 2.13 12.98
N GLN A 247 0.33 0.87 13.26
CA GLN A 247 -0.93 0.50 13.89
C GLN A 247 -0.87 0.63 15.42
N TYR A 248 0.23 0.23 16.03
CA TYR A 248 0.33 0.00 17.47
C TYR A 248 1.13 1.06 18.21
N ILE A 249 1.74 2.02 17.51
CA ILE A 249 2.36 3.20 18.11
C ILE A 249 1.55 4.46 17.78
N ALA A 250 1.15 5.20 18.81
CA ALA A 250 0.44 6.46 18.66
C ALA A 250 1.01 7.54 19.60
N ILE A 251 0.89 8.80 19.20
CA ILE A 251 1.30 9.94 20.02
C ILE A 251 0.12 10.89 20.13
N THR A 252 -0.18 11.37 21.34
CA THR A 252 -1.20 12.41 21.56
C THR A 252 -0.61 13.60 22.31
N ASP A 253 -1.28 14.75 22.22
CA ASP A 253 -1.07 15.83 23.18
C ASP A 253 -1.81 15.56 24.51
N ALA A 254 -1.67 16.48 25.46
CA ALA A 254 -2.37 16.46 26.75
C ALA A 254 -3.91 16.43 26.64
N ALA A 255 -4.48 16.88 25.52
CA ALA A 255 -5.92 16.81 25.25
C ALA A 255 -6.32 15.47 24.59
N GLN A 256 -5.43 14.48 24.59
CA GLN A 256 -5.59 13.18 23.91
C GLN A 256 -5.85 13.28 22.41
N THR A 257 -5.48 14.40 21.79
CA THR A 257 -5.60 14.56 20.34
C THR A 257 -4.41 13.92 19.65
N ARG A 258 -4.67 12.96 18.75
CA ARG A 258 -3.62 12.25 18.01
C ARG A 258 -2.78 13.21 17.16
N ILE A 259 -1.46 13.14 17.34
CA ILE A 259 -0.49 13.87 16.55
C ILE A 259 -0.31 13.15 15.22
N LYS A 260 -0.74 13.81 14.14
CA LYS A 260 -0.55 13.29 12.78
C LYS A 260 0.91 13.42 12.37
N GLY A 261 1.50 12.35 11.86
CA GLY A 261 2.87 12.31 11.38
C GLY A 261 3.12 11.08 10.50
N LYS A 262 4.37 10.91 10.09
CA LYS A 262 4.83 9.73 9.34
C LYS A 262 5.88 9.00 10.17
N MET A 263 5.80 7.67 10.16
CA MET A 263 6.80 6.78 10.71
C MET A 263 7.77 6.37 9.60
N TYR A 264 9.06 6.44 9.88
CA TYR A 264 10.11 6.02 8.96
C TYR A 264 10.98 4.99 9.65
N LEU A 265 10.89 3.75 9.18
CA LEU A 265 11.84 2.71 9.56
C LEU A 265 13.24 3.06 9.06
N GLN A 266 14.23 2.80 9.89
CA GLN A 266 15.64 3.03 9.65
C GLN A 266 16.44 1.83 10.16
N ARG A 267 17.71 1.73 9.72
CA ARG A 267 18.67 0.73 10.22
C ARG A 267 18.17 -0.72 10.12
N GLY A 268 17.51 -1.06 9.01
CA GLY A 268 16.94 -2.40 8.80
C GLY A 268 15.97 -2.78 9.91
N GLU A 269 14.90 -1.99 10.07
CA GLU A 269 13.81 -2.23 11.01
C GLU A 269 14.14 -2.05 12.51
N THR A 270 15.40 -1.83 12.89
CA THR A 270 15.82 -1.68 14.31
C THR A 270 15.60 -0.27 14.87
N SER A 271 15.08 0.66 14.08
CA SER A 271 14.72 1.99 14.53
C SER A 271 13.54 2.55 13.75
N VAL A 272 12.69 3.31 14.43
CA VAL A 272 11.70 4.18 13.79
C VAL A 272 11.91 5.63 14.18
N VAL A 273 11.72 6.51 13.20
CA VAL A 273 11.64 7.95 13.38
C VAL A 273 10.22 8.42 13.07
N PHE A 274 9.58 9.09 14.03
CA PHE A 274 8.31 9.77 13.84
C PHE A 274 8.55 11.26 13.53
N VAL A 275 8.07 11.70 12.37
CA VAL A 275 8.09 13.11 11.96
C VAL A 275 6.66 13.65 11.94
N PRO A 276 6.32 14.63 12.79
CA PRO A 276 4.97 15.17 12.81
C PRO A 276 4.70 16.04 11.56
N THR A 277 3.47 16.00 11.06
CA THR A 277 3.03 16.83 9.92
C THR A 277 3.08 18.33 10.22
N LYS A 278 2.96 18.70 11.49
CA LYS A 278 3.08 20.06 12.00
C LYS A 278 4.18 20.09 13.05
N LYS A 279 4.91 21.20 13.13
CA LYS A 279 5.89 21.43 14.20
C LYS A 279 5.24 21.21 15.56
N TRP A 280 6.01 20.64 16.50
CA TRP A 280 5.51 20.46 17.84
C TRP A 280 5.14 21.80 18.49
N LYS A 281 4.17 21.74 19.39
CA LYS A 281 3.84 22.82 20.30
C LYS A 281 4.54 22.55 21.63
N LYS A 282 4.75 23.61 22.41
CA LYS A 282 5.21 23.46 23.79
C LYS A 282 4.11 22.78 24.59
N GLY A 283 4.48 21.85 25.46
CA GLY A 283 3.52 21.12 26.27
C GLY A 283 3.85 19.65 26.45
N GLU A 284 2.95 18.97 27.14
CA GLU A 284 3.02 17.54 27.42
C GLU A 284 2.41 16.72 26.27
N TYR A 285 3.03 15.56 26.04
CA TYR A 285 2.65 14.57 25.06
C TYR A 285 2.72 13.16 25.67
N ILE A 286 1.94 12.24 25.10
CA ILE A 286 1.89 10.84 25.53
C ILE A 286 2.18 9.95 24.32
N LEU A 287 3.19 9.08 24.47
CA LEU A 287 3.47 7.97 23.56
C LEU A 287 2.70 6.74 24.06
N TYR A 288 1.88 6.15 23.20
CA TYR A 288 1.15 4.92 23.42
C TYR A 288 1.78 3.79 22.60
N ILE A 289 2.03 2.65 23.24
CA ILE A 289 2.56 1.44 22.61
C ILE A 289 1.63 0.29 22.97
N ASN A 290 0.94 -0.28 21.98
CA ASN A 290 0.10 -1.46 22.21
C ASN A 290 0.96 -2.73 22.24
N ALA A 291 0.70 -3.61 23.22
CA ALA A 291 1.38 -4.88 23.42
C ALA A 291 1.28 -5.86 22.24
N ARG A 292 0.37 -5.62 21.29
CA ARG A 292 0.24 -6.36 20.03
C ARG A 292 1.27 -5.98 18.97
N ILE A 293 2.14 -5.00 19.21
CA ILE A 293 3.23 -4.72 18.28
C ILE A 293 4.15 -5.94 18.14
N GLU A 294 4.50 -6.26 16.91
CA GLU A 294 5.26 -7.44 16.54
C GLU A 294 6.61 -7.07 15.93
N ASP A 295 7.57 -7.99 16.02
CA ASP A 295 8.76 -8.03 15.17
C ASP A 295 8.46 -8.66 13.80
N ILE A 296 9.48 -8.74 12.94
CA ILE A 296 9.34 -9.33 11.60
C ILE A 296 9.11 -10.85 11.61
N ALA A 297 9.44 -11.55 12.71
CA ALA A 297 9.16 -12.96 12.92
C ALA A 297 7.75 -13.21 13.53
N GLY A 298 7.03 -12.13 13.87
CA GLY A 298 5.70 -12.19 14.47
C GLY A 298 5.70 -12.40 15.98
N ASN A 299 6.85 -12.32 16.66
CA ASN A 299 6.86 -12.28 18.11
C ASN A 299 6.37 -10.92 18.57
N ASN A 300 5.60 -10.88 19.65
CA ASN A 300 5.09 -9.63 20.23
C ASN A 300 5.59 -9.48 21.67
N ILE A 301 5.21 -8.39 22.34
CA ILE A 301 5.66 -8.10 23.72
C ILE A 301 5.31 -9.22 24.71
N ASN A 302 4.29 -10.03 24.40
CA ASN A 302 3.86 -11.13 25.24
C ASN A 302 4.65 -12.43 25.02
N GLY A 303 5.52 -12.49 24.01
CA GLY A 303 6.37 -13.63 23.73
C GLY A 303 6.40 -14.05 22.27
N LEU A 304 6.95 -15.25 22.07
CA LEU A 304 7.23 -15.80 20.75
C LEU A 304 5.97 -16.24 20.00
N LEU A 305 5.98 -16.09 18.69
CA LEU A 305 4.97 -16.70 17.80
C LEU A 305 5.02 -18.23 17.90
N ASP A 306 6.23 -18.78 17.87
CA ASP A 306 6.50 -20.21 17.97
C ASP A 306 6.57 -20.65 19.45
N HIS A 307 5.39 -20.83 20.05
CA HIS A 307 5.23 -21.33 21.41
C HIS A 307 4.34 -22.57 21.42
N ASN A 308 4.55 -23.45 22.42
CA ASN A 308 3.73 -24.64 22.63
C ASN A 308 2.25 -24.28 22.78
N VAL A 309 1.35 -25.06 22.15
CA VAL A 309 -0.10 -24.87 22.26
C VAL A 309 -0.50 -24.88 23.75
N GLY A 310 -1.21 -23.85 24.19
CA GLY A 310 -1.64 -23.68 25.58
C GLY A 310 -0.61 -23.04 26.52
N ALA A 311 0.62 -22.76 26.05
CA ALA A 311 1.66 -22.14 26.86
C ALA A 311 1.48 -20.61 27.02
N LEU A 312 0.75 -19.96 26.12
CA LEU A 312 0.41 -18.53 26.24
C LEU A 312 -1.04 -18.36 26.72
N LYS A 313 -1.19 -17.97 28.00
CA LYS A 313 -2.29 -17.11 28.44
C LYS A 313 -1.67 -15.74 28.71
N SER A 314 -1.52 -14.89 27.70
CA SER A 314 -1.05 -13.54 28.00
C SER A 314 -2.12 -12.77 28.76
N GLN A 315 -1.76 -12.26 29.93
CA GLN A 315 -2.60 -11.31 30.70
C GLN A 315 -2.51 -9.88 30.15
N MET A 316 -1.66 -9.63 29.16
CA MET A 316 -1.38 -8.29 28.63
C MET A 316 -1.79 -8.10 27.17
N GLU A 317 -2.54 -9.04 26.58
CA GLU A 317 -2.93 -8.91 25.19
C GLU A 317 -3.79 -7.66 24.96
N GLY A 318 -3.29 -6.76 24.11
CA GLY A 318 -3.93 -5.48 23.86
C GLY A 318 -3.68 -4.40 24.92
N ASN A 319 -2.90 -4.69 25.97
CA ASN A 319 -2.45 -3.67 26.93
C ASN A 319 -1.73 -2.54 26.20
N ILE A 320 -1.81 -1.34 26.77
CA ILE A 320 -1.21 -0.15 26.20
C ILE A 320 -0.26 0.45 27.24
N GLU A 321 1.03 0.42 26.91
CA GLU A 321 2.05 1.14 27.67
C GLU A 321 2.00 2.63 27.30
N THR A 322 2.17 3.48 28.31
CA THR A 322 2.11 4.94 28.13
C THR A 322 3.36 5.61 28.68
N ILE A 323 3.99 6.45 27.88
CA ILE A 323 5.19 7.19 28.26
C ILE A 323 4.95 8.68 28.02
N ARG A 324 5.02 9.47 29.09
CA ARG A 324 4.84 10.93 29.05
C ARG A 324 6.17 11.60 28.72
N PHE A 325 6.10 12.63 27.86
CA PHE A 325 7.26 13.48 27.55
C PHE A 325 6.82 14.93 27.34
N PHE A 326 7.77 15.86 27.42
CA PHE A 326 7.50 17.30 27.35
C PHE A 326 8.38 17.99 26.32
N ILE A 327 7.81 18.94 25.59
CA ILE A 327 8.51 19.78 24.61
C ILE A 327 8.55 21.20 25.14
N ARG A 328 9.77 21.77 25.21
CA ARG A 328 10.05 23.04 25.89
C ARG A 328 9.79 24.30 25.06
#